data_AF-A0A0E9N6X1-F1
#
_entry.id   AF-A0A0E9N6X1-F1
#
_cell.length_a   1.000
_cell.length_b   1.000
_cell.length_c   1.000
_cell.angle_alpha   90.00
_cell.angle_beta   90.00
_cell.angle_gamma   90.00
#
_symmetry.space_group_name_H-M   'P 1'
#
loop_
_entity.id
_entity.type
_entity.pdbx_description
1 polymer ?
#
loop_
_entity_poly.entity_id
_entity_poly.type
_entity_poly.pdbx_seq_one_letter_code
_entity_poly.pdbx_strand_id
1 'polypeptide(L)'
;MFTSKEYLSDELGVDPEIARFFVDRKVPQNNMYWKGRLLYVARGTGYLFIPLLVDLMYKAGIPKGVLLETAYVQQMEQILDLAARYEYKEKTFEEHIAEIDALVLPGARQQWLVENLRVYFRQEVLHPAAGLGIDNPPLNRGDALLYWFTALEAPKETIEQLIAAWYALVPAFLLLDDLVDLKEDQENNDENSVARYGYNSSGVREAITVLEGMFETLGRLNAPLAVHLNDILVSSLRKPYFQHILKN
;
A
#
# COMPACT_ATOMS: atom_id res chain seq x y z
N MET A 1 -10.75 14.49 11.45
CA MET A 1 -10.55 15.43 10.33
C MET A 1 -10.78 14.66 9.01
N PHE A 2 -11.61 15.17 8.12
CA PHE A 2 -12.01 14.53 6.85
C PHE A 2 -10.94 14.73 5.76
N THR A 3 -10.80 13.75 4.86
CA THR A 3 -9.93 13.86 3.67
C THR A 3 -10.75 14.48 2.54
N SER A 4 -10.45 15.73 2.18
CA SER A 4 -11.13 16.40 1.07
C SER A 4 -10.46 16.11 -0.26
N LYS A 5 -11.19 16.35 -1.36
CA LYS A 5 -10.62 16.25 -2.71
C LYS A 5 -9.50 17.28 -2.91
N GLU A 6 -9.63 18.47 -2.33
CA GLU A 6 -8.60 19.52 -2.36
C GLU A 6 -7.34 19.05 -1.65
N TYR A 7 -7.47 18.38 -0.50
CA TYR A 7 -6.31 17.78 0.16
C TYR A 7 -5.61 16.74 -0.71
N LEU A 8 -6.38 15.83 -1.34
CA LEU A 8 -5.78 14.81 -2.22
C LEU A 8 -5.09 15.45 -3.45
N SER A 9 -5.71 16.46 -4.06
CA SER A 9 -5.18 17.08 -5.27
C SER A 9 -4.04 18.06 -5.00
N ASP A 10 -4.21 18.97 -4.05
CA ASP A 10 -3.28 20.07 -3.80
C ASP A 10 -2.05 19.59 -3.02
N GLU A 11 -2.23 18.72 -2.02
CA GLU A 11 -1.14 18.27 -1.14
C GLU A 11 -0.49 16.97 -1.64
N LEU A 12 -1.28 16.04 -2.19
CA LEU A 12 -0.78 14.72 -2.61
C LEU A 12 -0.66 14.56 -4.12
N GLY A 13 -1.00 15.60 -4.90
CA GLY A 13 -0.87 15.61 -6.35
C GLY A 13 -1.82 14.65 -7.08
N VAL A 14 -2.91 14.22 -6.47
CA VAL A 14 -3.90 13.31 -7.08
C VAL A 14 -4.72 14.03 -8.15
N ASP A 15 -4.91 13.41 -9.32
CA ASP A 15 -5.78 13.95 -10.37
C ASP A 15 -7.17 14.30 -9.79
N PRO A 16 -7.71 15.52 -10.06
CA PRO A 16 -8.95 15.98 -9.44
C PRO A 16 -10.17 15.09 -9.68
N GLU A 17 -10.22 14.38 -10.82
CA GLU A 17 -11.31 13.45 -11.12
C GLU A 17 -11.19 12.18 -10.26
N ILE A 18 -9.99 11.65 -10.11
CA ILE A 18 -9.69 10.49 -9.24
C ILE A 18 -9.96 10.87 -7.77
N ALA A 19 -9.46 12.02 -7.32
CA ALA A 19 -9.69 12.53 -5.97
C ALA A 19 -11.19 12.64 -5.66
N ARG A 20 -11.95 13.28 -6.57
CA ARG A 20 -13.39 13.41 -6.42
C ARG A 20 -14.09 12.06 -6.42
N PHE A 21 -13.73 11.16 -7.35
CA PHE A 21 -14.36 9.84 -7.45
C PHE A 21 -14.31 9.09 -6.12
N PHE A 22 -13.14 9.04 -5.47
CA PHE A 22 -12.99 8.30 -4.21
C PHE A 22 -13.51 9.04 -2.98
N VAL A 23 -13.44 10.38 -2.94
CA VAL A 23 -14.01 11.17 -1.83
C VAL A 23 -15.54 11.08 -1.83
N ASP A 24 -16.18 11.11 -3.01
CA ASP A 24 -17.64 11.03 -3.16
C ASP A 24 -18.15 9.57 -3.14
N ARG A 25 -17.26 8.57 -3.20
CA ARG A 25 -17.63 7.15 -3.21
C ARG A 25 -18.26 6.75 -1.87
N LYS A 26 -19.34 5.98 -1.93
CA LYS A 26 -19.97 5.40 -0.74
C LYS A 26 -19.18 4.19 -0.27
N VAL A 27 -19.10 4.03 1.05
CA VAL A 27 -18.59 2.80 1.67
C VAL A 27 -19.38 1.59 1.14
N PRO A 28 -18.70 0.51 0.68
CA PRO A 28 -19.37 -0.69 0.22
C PRO A 28 -20.13 -1.37 1.36
N GLN A 29 -21.35 -1.83 1.07
CA GLN A 29 -22.19 -2.52 2.06
C GLN A 29 -21.61 -3.90 2.39
N ASN A 30 -21.72 -4.30 3.66
CA ASN A 30 -21.28 -5.61 4.15
C ASN A 30 -19.79 -5.93 3.89
N ASN A 31 -18.95 -4.90 3.80
CA ASN A 31 -17.52 -5.03 3.61
C ASN A 31 -16.77 -4.83 4.94
N MET A 32 -15.96 -5.82 5.32
CA MET A 32 -15.21 -5.88 6.57
C MET A 32 -14.09 -4.83 6.64
N TYR A 33 -13.51 -4.45 5.51
CA TYR A 33 -12.45 -3.44 5.44
C TYR A 33 -12.92 -2.05 5.88
N TRP A 34 -14.17 -1.71 5.52
CA TRP A 34 -14.82 -0.47 5.93
C TRP A 34 -15.83 -0.67 7.07
N LYS A 35 -15.75 -1.77 7.83
CA LYS A 35 -16.66 -2.05 8.95
C LYS A 35 -16.67 -0.88 9.95
N GLY A 36 -17.86 -0.30 10.17
CA GLY A 36 -18.05 0.83 11.09
C GLY A 36 -17.53 2.18 10.56
N ARG A 37 -17.13 2.26 9.28
CA ARG A 37 -16.69 3.53 8.66
C ARG A 37 -17.86 4.25 7.98
N LEU A 38 -17.83 5.58 8.08
CA LEU A 38 -18.77 6.47 7.38
C LEU A 38 -18.20 7.03 6.07
N LEU A 39 -16.87 7.07 5.96
CA LEU A 39 -16.15 7.65 4.84
C LEU A 39 -15.36 6.57 4.12
N TYR A 40 -15.36 6.63 2.79
CA TYR A 40 -14.59 5.72 1.94
C TYR A 40 -13.09 5.96 2.07
N VAL A 41 -12.68 7.24 2.01
CA VAL A 41 -11.30 7.69 2.26
C VAL A 41 -11.22 8.41 3.59
N ALA A 42 -10.52 7.80 4.56
CA ALA A 42 -10.10 8.47 5.79
C ALA A 42 -8.65 8.95 5.68
N ARG A 43 -8.18 9.77 6.64
CA ARG A 43 -6.79 10.28 6.64
C ARG A 43 -5.73 9.21 6.96
N GLY A 44 -6.11 8.09 7.57
CA GLY A 44 -5.18 7.01 7.86
C GLY A 44 -4.61 6.40 6.58
N THR A 45 -3.34 5.99 6.63
CA THR A 45 -2.61 5.36 5.52
C THR A 45 -3.37 4.17 4.92
N GLY A 46 -4.05 3.38 5.77
CA GLY A 46 -4.92 2.28 5.36
C GLY A 46 -6.07 2.66 4.42
N TYR A 47 -6.50 3.90 4.31
CA TYR A 47 -7.53 4.28 3.29
C TYR A 47 -6.97 5.23 2.24
N LEU A 48 -5.96 6.01 2.62
CA LEU A 48 -5.35 7.01 1.75
C LEU A 48 -4.58 6.38 0.58
N PHE A 49 -4.06 5.16 0.73
CA PHE A 49 -3.32 4.50 -0.34
C PHE A 49 -4.20 4.23 -1.58
N ILE A 50 -5.53 4.07 -1.43
CA ILE A 50 -6.43 3.72 -2.55
C ILE A 50 -6.42 4.82 -3.64
N PRO A 51 -6.81 6.07 -3.36
CA PRO A 51 -6.78 7.13 -4.38
C PRO A 51 -5.35 7.40 -4.88
N LEU A 52 -4.34 7.25 -4.04
CA LEU A 52 -2.94 7.45 -4.43
C LEU A 52 -2.47 6.39 -5.42
N LEU A 53 -2.77 5.11 -5.15
CA LEU A 53 -2.39 4.01 -6.02
C LEU A 53 -3.08 4.11 -7.37
N VAL A 54 -4.37 4.48 -7.40
CA VAL A 54 -5.10 4.70 -8.65
C VAL A 54 -4.54 5.87 -9.45
N ASP A 55 -4.14 6.95 -8.77
CA ASP A 55 -3.46 8.07 -9.42
C ASP A 55 -2.08 7.68 -9.97
N LEU A 56 -1.32 6.84 -9.26
CA LEU A 56 -0.07 6.27 -9.77
C LEU A 56 -0.31 5.38 -11.00
N MET A 57 -1.40 4.60 -11.01
CA MET A 57 -1.80 3.83 -12.19
C MET A 57 -2.12 4.73 -13.39
N TYR A 58 -2.82 5.83 -13.14
CA TYR A 58 -3.13 6.82 -14.17
C TYR A 58 -1.85 7.46 -14.74
N LYS A 59 -0.93 7.88 -13.85
CA LYS A 59 0.35 8.48 -14.22
C LYS A 59 1.29 7.52 -14.94
N ALA A 60 1.16 6.22 -14.70
CA ALA A 60 1.84 5.17 -15.45
C ALA A 60 1.22 4.87 -16.83
N GLY A 61 0.10 5.51 -17.17
CA GLY A 61 -0.52 5.46 -18.50
C GLY A 61 -1.83 4.66 -18.60
N ILE A 62 -2.37 4.16 -17.49
CA ILE A 62 -3.67 3.47 -17.51
C ILE A 62 -4.79 4.51 -17.65
N PRO A 63 -5.73 4.37 -18.61
CA PRO A 63 -6.79 5.35 -18.78
C PRO A 63 -7.71 5.47 -17.55
N LYS A 64 -8.06 6.70 -17.14
CA LYS A 64 -9.05 6.95 -16.08
C LYS A 64 -10.38 6.24 -16.32
N GLY A 65 -10.78 6.16 -17.59
CA GLY A 65 -11.99 5.46 -18.00
C GLY A 65 -12.04 4.02 -17.50
N VAL A 66 -10.90 3.32 -17.47
CA VAL A 66 -10.74 1.95 -16.93
C VAL A 66 -10.63 1.97 -15.40
N LEU A 67 -9.81 2.87 -14.86
CA LEU A 67 -9.52 2.95 -13.43
C LEU A 67 -10.72 3.33 -12.57
N LEU A 68 -11.64 4.11 -13.12
CA LEU A 68 -12.84 4.61 -12.44
C LEU A 68 -14.08 3.77 -12.79
N GLU A 69 -13.93 2.66 -13.52
CA GLU A 69 -15.04 1.73 -13.74
C GLU A 69 -15.49 1.13 -12.41
N THR A 70 -16.81 1.13 -12.19
CA THR A 70 -17.37 0.62 -10.94
C THR A 70 -17.00 -0.85 -10.72
N ALA A 71 -16.98 -1.66 -11.78
CA ALA A 71 -16.61 -3.08 -11.68
C ALA A 71 -15.13 -3.27 -11.28
N TYR A 72 -14.22 -2.49 -11.87
CA TYR A 72 -12.80 -2.56 -11.54
C TYR A 72 -12.52 -2.15 -10.08
N VAL A 73 -13.18 -1.08 -9.62
CA VAL A 73 -13.06 -0.63 -8.23
C VAL A 73 -13.73 -1.61 -7.25
N GLN A 74 -14.87 -2.21 -7.63
CA GLN A 74 -15.54 -3.22 -6.81
C GLN A 74 -14.70 -4.48 -6.60
N GLN A 75 -13.93 -4.90 -7.62
CA GLN A 75 -13.00 -6.01 -7.45
C GLN A 75 -11.94 -5.72 -6.38
N MET A 76 -11.39 -4.50 -6.38
CA MET A 76 -10.46 -4.04 -5.33
C MET A 76 -11.12 -4.03 -3.94
N GLU A 77 -12.35 -3.51 -3.84
CA GLU A 77 -13.11 -3.54 -2.58
C GLU A 77 -13.33 -4.96 -2.06
N GLN A 78 -13.58 -5.92 -2.95
CA GLN A 78 -13.75 -7.33 -2.61
C GLN A 78 -12.45 -7.97 -2.16
N ILE A 79 -11.32 -7.66 -2.80
CA ILE A 79 -10.00 -8.14 -2.33
C ILE A 79 -9.71 -7.60 -0.92
N LEU A 80 -10.00 -6.32 -0.66
CA LEU A 80 -9.84 -5.74 0.68
C LEU A 80 -10.80 -6.33 1.72
N ASP A 81 -12.02 -6.71 1.33
CA ASP A 81 -12.93 -7.45 2.22
C ASP A 81 -12.30 -8.78 2.65
N LEU A 82 -11.76 -9.52 1.69
CA LEU A 82 -11.11 -10.81 1.93
C LEU A 82 -9.86 -10.67 2.79
N ALA A 83 -9.07 -9.62 2.59
CA ALA A 83 -7.92 -9.29 3.43
C ALA A 83 -8.35 -8.97 4.86
N ALA A 84 -9.36 -8.12 5.05
CA ALA A 84 -9.86 -7.80 6.38
C ALA A 84 -10.40 -9.05 7.11
N ARG A 85 -11.13 -9.93 6.43
CA ARG A 85 -11.63 -11.19 7.03
C ARG A 85 -10.51 -12.09 7.53
N TYR A 86 -9.41 -12.17 6.78
CA TYR A 86 -8.21 -12.87 7.19
C TYR A 86 -7.59 -12.23 8.44
N GLU A 87 -7.44 -10.90 8.46
CA GLU A 87 -6.94 -10.18 9.64
C GLU A 87 -7.82 -10.40 10.89
N TYR A 88 -9.15 -10.49 10.72
CA TYR A 88 -10.09 -10.85 11.78
C TYR A 88 -10.10 -12.35 12.15
N LYS A 89 -9.18 -13.15 11.57
CA LYS A 89 -9.02 -14.60 11.82
C LYS A 89 -10.28 -15.41 11.47
N GLU A 90 -11.08 -14.94 10.51
CA GLU A 90 -12.23 -15.70 10.00
C GLU A 90 -11.80 -16.86 9.09
N LYS A 91 -10.57 -16.81 8.55
CA LYS A 91 -10.03 -17.74 7.55
C LYS A 91 -8.53 -17.98 7.76
N THR A 92 -8.03 -19.10 7.26
CA THR A 92 -6.59 -19.36 7.14
C THR A 92 -5.98 -18.55 6.00
N PHE A 93 -4.65 -18.44 5.98
CA PHE A 93 -3.93 -17.77 4.90
C PHE A 93 -4.17 -18.45 3.53
N GLU A 94 -4.17 -19.79 3.49
CA GLU A 94 -4.43 -20.55 2.26
C GLU A 94 -5.84 -20.29 1.71
N GLU A 95 -6.86 -20.31 2.58
CA GLU A 95 -8.24 -20.01 2.19
C GLU A 95 -8.38 -18.56 1.68
N HIS A 96 -7.74 -17.60 2.35
CA HIS A 96 -7.73 -16.20 1.97
C HIS A 96 -7.20 -16.00 0.54
N ILE A 97 -6.04 -16.59 0.23
CA ILE A 97 -5.44 -16.48 -1.11
C ILE A 97 -6.26 -17.23 -2.15
N ALA A 98 -6.78 -18.43 -1.83
CA ALA A 98 -7.59 -19.20 -2.77
C ALA A 98 -8.87 -18.47 -3.18
N GLU A 99 -9.51 -17.76 -2.26
CA GLU A 99 -10.71 -16.97 -2.56
C GLU A 99 -10.41 -15.73 -3.41
N ILE A 100 -9.28 -15.04 -3.17
CA ILE A 100 -8.84 -13.93 -4.02
C ILE A 100 -8.53 -14.44 -5.43
N ASP A 101 -7.82 -15.56 -5.54
CA ASP A 101 -7.51 -16.17 -6.83
C ASP A 101 -8.79 -16.54 -7.61
N ALA A 102 -9.77 -17.16 -6.95
CA ALA A 102 -11.05 -17.49 -7.55
C ALA A 102 -11.86 -16.24 -7.96
N LEU A 103 -11.78 -15.15 -7.20
CA LEU A 103 -12.43 -13.87 -7.48
C LEU A 103 -11.88 -13.21 -8.75
N VAL A 104 -10.56 -13.21 -8.94
CA VAL A 104 -9.90 -12.44 -10.00
C VAL A 104 -9.68 -13.21 -11.29
N LEU A 105 -9.52 -14.54 -11.22
CA LEU A 105 -9.18 -15.37 -12.38
C LEU A 105 -10.13 -15.20 -13.59
N PRO A 106 -11.47 -15.09 -13.43
CA PRO A 106 -12.36 -14.90 -14.58
C PRO A 106 -12.13 -13.60 -15.35
N GLY A 107 -11.59 -12.56 -14.70
CA GLY A 107 -11.32 -11.25 -15.28
C GLY A 107 -9.85 -10.99 -15.60
N ALA A 108 -8.95 -11.92 -15.31
CA ALA A 108 -7.51 -11.72 -15.41
C ALA A 108 -7.05 -11.56 -16.88
N ARG A 109 -6.36 -10.45 -17.14
CA ARG A 109 -5.70 -10.09 -18.40
C ARG A 109 -4.18 -10.35 -18.35
N GLN A 110 -3.58 -10.34 -17.16
CA GLN A 110 -2.15 -10.56 -16.96
C GLN A 110 -1.86 -11.97 -16.42
N GLN A 111 -1.91 -12.99 -17.28
CA GLN A 111 -1.74 -14.39 -16.87
C GLN A 111 -0.37 -14.67 -16.23
N TRP A 112 0.69 -14.04 -16.73
CA TRP A 112 2.03 -14.16 -16.15
C TRP A 112 2.09 -13.67 -14.69
N LEU A 113 1.33 -12.62 -14.36
CA LEU A 113 1.29 -12.07 -13.00
C LEU A 113 0.49 -13.00 -12.08
N VAL A 114 -0.61 -13.57 -12.56
CA VAL A 114 -1.38 -14.60 -11.82
C VAL A 114 -0.48 -15.78 -11.46
N GLU A 115 0.31 -16.29 -12.40
CA GLU A 115 1.25 -17.38 -12.17
C GLU A 115 2.31 -17.01 -11.12
N ASN A 116 2.90 -15.82 -11.22
CA ASN A 116 3.88 -15.33 -10.25
C ASN A 116 3.28 -15.16 -8.85
N LEU A 117 2.07 -14.59 -8.73
CA LEU A 117 1.36 -14.44 -7.46
C LEU A 117 1.08 -15.81 -6.82
N ARG A 118 0.62 -16.78 -7.62
CA ARG A 118 0.39 -18.16 -7.14
C ARG A 118 1.65 -18.88 -6.68
N VAL A 119 2.82 -18.52 -7.20
CA VAL A 119 4.12 -19.02 -6.68
C VAL A 119 4.47 -18.27 -5.40
N TYR A 120 4.35 -16.94 -5.42
CA TYR A 120 4.67 -16.06 -4.31
C TYR A 120 3.84 -16.35 -3.05
N PHE A 121 2.57 -16.68 -3.17
CA PHE A 121 1.68 -16.96 -2.03
C PHE A 121 1.69 -18.42 -1.54
N ARG A 122 2.65 -19.26 -1.98
CA ARG A 122 2.84 -20.61 -1.42
C ARG A 122 3.54 -20.63 -0.06
N GLN A 123 4.05 -19.48 0.36
CA GLN A 123 4.74 -19.28 1.62
C GLN A 123 3.81 -18.51 2.57
N GLU A 124 3.79 -18.93 3.84
CA GLU A 124 3.02 -18.24 4.88
C GLU A 124 3.71 -16.93 5.31
N VAL A 125 5.05 -16.94 5.35
CA VAL A 125 5.87 -15.73 5.53
C VAL A 125 6.35 -15.28 4.16
N LEU A 126 5.92 -14.08 3.75
CA LEU A 126 6.15 -13.54 2.42
C LEU A 126 7.59 -13.03 2.24
N HIS A 127 8.49 -13.90 1.77
CA HIS A 127 9.82 -13.52 1.30
C HIS A 127 9.83 -13.25 -0.21
N PRO A 128 10.81 -12.48 -0.73
CA PRO A 128 10.90 -12.20 -2.16
C PRO A 128 10.93 -13.47 -3.02
N ALA A 129 9.99 -13.58 -3.96
CA ALA A 129 9.92 -14.70 -4.91
C ALA A 129 9.18 -14.27 -6.18
N ALA A 130 9.56 -14.86 -7.33
CA ALA A 130 8.95 -14.59 -8.63
C ALA A 130 8.88 -13.09 -9.04
N GLY A 131 9.84 -12.28 -8.57
CA GLY A 131 9.87 -10.83 -8.83
C GLY A 131 8.89 -10.01 -7.97
N LEU A 132 8.36 -10.60 -6.91
CA LEU A 132 7.45 -10.00 -5.94
C LEU A 132 8.06 -10.04 -4.53
N GLY A 133 7.58 -9.19 -3.64
CA GLY A 133 8.01 -9.02 -2.26
C GLY A 133 9.28 -8.17 -2.10
N ILE A 134 9.41 -7.57 -0.92
CA ILE A 134 10.66 -6.98 -0.44
C ILE A 134 11.26 -7.81 0.70
N ASP A 135 12.56 -7.69 0.96
CA ASP A 135 13.27 -8.46 2.00
C ASP A 135 13.00 -7.94 3.43
N ASN A 136 11.73 -7.74 3.73
CA ASN A 136 11.18 -7.36 5.02
C ASN A 136 9.70 -7.83 5.07
N PRO A 137 9.42 -9.09 5.43
CA PRO A 137 8.09 -9.71 5.28
C PRO A 137 6.91 -8.95 5.90
N PRO A 138 7.04 -8.28 7.06
CA PRO A 138 5.97 -7.44 7.60
C PRO A 138 5.47 -6.34 6.63
N LEU A 139 6.34 -5.87 5.74
CA LEU A 139 5.99 -4.85 4.74
C LEU A 139 5.27 -5.42 3.51
N ASN A 140 5.26 -6.75 3.34
CA ASN A 140 4.59 -7.46 2.24
C ASN A 140 3.12 -7.81 2.59
N ARG A 141 2.64 -7.46 3.79
CA ARG A 141 1.31 -7.86 4.30
C ARG A 141 0.13 -7.39 3.44
N GLY A 142 0.31 -6.35 2.61
CA GLY A 142 -0.71 -5.85 1.68
C GLY A 142 -0.71 -6.54 0.30
N ASP A 143 0.27 -7.39 -0.01
CA ASP A 143 0.55 -7.82 -1.39
C ASP A 143 -0.58 -8.60 -2.06
N ALA A 144 -1.55 -9.11 -1.29
CA ALA A 144 -2.75 -9.75 -1.83
C ALA A 144 -3.51 -8.80 -2.79
N LEU A 145 -3.36 -7.48 -2.62
CA LEU A 145 -3.97 -6.50 -3.53
C LEU A 145 -3.30 -6.44 -4.91
N LEU A 146 -2.11 -6.99 -5.11
CA LEU A 146 -1.47 -7.09 -6.42
C LEU A 146 -2.27 -7.95 -7.41
N TYR A 147 -3.14 -8.83 -6.92
CA TYR A 147 -4.12 -9.53 -7.76
C TYR A 147 -5.04 -8.57 -8.51
N TRP A 148 -5.29 -7.36 -7.99
CA TRP A 148 -6.08 -6.35 -8.67
C TRP A 148 -5.46 -5.91 -10.01
N PHE A 149 -4.13 -5.87 -10.08
CA PHE A 149 -3.43 -5.44 -11.30
C PHE A 149 -3.59 -6.48 -12.42
N THR A 150 -3.95 -7.71 -12.08
CA THR A 150 -4.14 -8.77 -13.07
C THR A 150 -5.29 -8.49 -14.01
N ALA A 151 -6.28 -7.68 -13.62
CA ALA A 151 -7.42 -7.32 -14.45
C ALA A 151 -7.11 -6.22 -15.49
N LEU A 152 -5.97 -5.55 -15.40
CA LEU A 152 -5.60 -4.47 -16.30
C LEU A 152 -5.13 -5.00 -17.66
N GLU A 153 -5.68 -4.45 -18.73
CA GLU A 153 -5.17 -4.63 -20.09
C GLU A 153 -4.12 -3.55 -20.38
N ALA A 154 -2.85 -3.89 -20.16
CA ALA A 154 -1.72 -2.98 -20.36
C ALA A 154 -0.45 -3.76 -20.75
N PRO A 155 0.56 -3.09 -21.36
CA PRO A 155 1.87 -3.69 -21.59
C PRO A 155 2.49 -4.21 -20.29
N LYS A 156 3.28 -5.27 -20.39
CA LYS A 156 3.95 -5.91 -19.24
C LYS A 156 4.81 -4.91 -18.48
N GLU A 157 5.52 -4.05 -19.22
CA GLU A 157 6.41 -3.03 -18.68
C GLU A 157 5.65 -2.01 -17.83
N THR A 158 4.41 -1.66 -18.23
CA THR A 158 3.53 -0.80 -17.44
C THR A 158 3.14 -1.49 -16.14
N ILE A 159 2.74 -2.77 -16.19
CA ILE A 159 2.39 -3.53 -14.98
C ILE A 159 3.59 -3.70 -14.05
N GLU A 160 4.79 -3.94 -14.57
CA GLU A 160 6.02 -3.99 -13.79
C GLU A 160 6.33 -2.65 -13.12
N GLN A 161 6.09 -1.53 -13.81
CA GLN A 161 6.17 -0.20 -13.21
C GLN A 161 5.14 0.00 -12.09
N LEU A 162 3.91 -0.52 -12.24
CA LEU A 162 2.90 -0.47 -11.19
C LEU A 162 3.30 -1.30 -9.96
N ILE A 163 3.89 -2.48 -10.17
CA ILE A 163 4.41 -3.31 -9.08
C ILE A 163 5.55 -2.57 -8.35
N ALA A 164 6.45 -1.90 -9.07
CA ALA A 164 7.48 -1.06 -8.46
C ALA A 164 6.87 0.12 -7.67
N ALA A 165 5.83 0.76 -8.21
CA ALA A 165 5.10 1.82 -7.53
C ALA A 165 4.36 1.31 -6.28
N TRP A 166 3.81 0.09 -6.31
CA TRP A 166 3.22 -0.57 -5.16
C TRP A 166 4.22 -0.76 -4.03
N TYR A 167 5.38 -1.37 -4.33
CA TYR A 167 6.43 -1.60 -3.35
C TYR A 167 7.13 -0.32 -2.87
N ALA A 168 6.91 0.81 -3.56
CA ALA A 168 7.32 2.12 -3.10
C ALA A 168 6.24 2.82 -2.25
N LEU A 169 4.95 2.60 -2.50
CA LEU A 169 3.86 3.28 -1.79
C LEU A 169 3.50 2.58 -0.48
N VAL A 170 3.09 1.33 -0.56
CA VAL A 170 2.49 0.63 0.59
C VAL A 170 3.55 0.29 1.64
N PRO A 171 4.70 -0.32 1.29
CA PRO A 171 5.80 -0.48 2.22
C PRO A 171 6.29 0.83 2.84
N ALA A 172 6.29 1.95 2.10
CA ALA A 172 6.68 3.24 2.68
C ALA A 172 5.69 3.73 3.73
N PHE A 173 4.39 3.51 3.53
CA PHE A 173 3.39 3.83 4.55
C PHE A 173 3.57 2.98 5.81
N LEU A 174 3.77 1.68 5.66
CA LEU A 174 3.93 0.76 6.79
C LEU A 174 5.24 1.03 7.54
N LEU A 175 6.35 1.18 6.83
CA LEU A 175 7.65 1.46 7.44
C LEU A 175 7.69 2.85 8.09
N LEU A 176 7.01 3.85 7.51
CA LEU A 176 6.91 5.17 8.13
C LEU A 176 6.09 5.13 9.42
N ASP A 177 4.98 4.39 9.43
CA ASP A 177 4.14 4.17 10.62
C ASP A 177 4.95 3.49 11.73
N ASP A 178 5.54 2.33 11.43
CA ASP A 178 6.41 1.57 12.34
C ASP A 178 7.61 2.39 12.80
N LEU A 179 8.17 3.26 11.95
CA LEU A 179 9.23 4.16 12.37
C LEU A 179 8.67 5.18 13.37
N VAL A 180 7.60 5.89 13.03
CA VAL A 180 7.01 6.94 13.88
C VAL A 180 6.61 6.41 15.25
N ASP A 181 6.14 5.16 15.32
CA ASP A 181 5.65 4.48 16.52
C ASP A 181 6.70 3.56 17.18
N LEU A 182 7.94 3.55 16.67
CA LEU A 182 9.03 2.70 17.11
C LEU A 182 9.21 2.60 18.64
N LYS A 183 9.05 3.72 19.36
CA LYS A 183 9.19 3.75 20.81
C LYS A 183 8.04 3.00 21.50
N GLU A 184 6.82 3.21 21.03
CA GLU A 184 5.61 2.59 21.58
C GLU A 184 5.62 1.08 21.29
N ASP A 185 5.95 0.70 20.06
CA ASP A 185 6.02 -0.71 19.66
C ASP A 185 7.08 -1.49 20.47
N GLN A 186 8.21 -0.85 20.79
CA GLN A 186 9.21 -1.44 21.67
C GLN A 186 8.73 -1.61 23.11
N GLU A 187 8.01 -0.61 23.64
CA GLU A 187 7.47 -0.65 25.00
C GLU A 187 6.38 -1.73 25.14
N ASN A 188 5.61 -1.97 24.07
CA ASN A 188 4.52 -2.95 24.04
C ASN A 188 4.94 -4.34 23.52
N ASN A 189 6.15 -4.47 22.96
CA ASN A 189 6.63 -5.68 22.27
C ASN A 189 5.71 -6.08 21.08
N ASP A 190 5.29 -5.06 20.33
CA ASP A 190 4.51 -5.20 19.10
C ASP A 190 5.42 -5.51 17.89
N GLU A 191 4.83 -6.09 16.84
CA GLU A 191 5.55 -6.34 15.58
C GLU A 191 5.89 -5.02 14.88
N ASN A 192 7.18 -4.81 14.56
CA ASN A 192 7.65 -3.59 13.95
C ASN A 192 8.71 -3.89 12.88
N SER A 193 8.50 -3.41 11.65
CA SER A 193 9.37 -3.70 10.49
C SER A 193 10.78 -3.12 10.61
N VAL A 194 11.02 -2.14 11.48
CA VAL A 194 12.37 -1.61 11.78
C VAL A 194 13.25 -2.66 12.46
N ALA A 195 12.66 -3.65 13.14
CA ALA A 195 13.39 -4.75 13.77
C ALA A 195 14.34 -5.47 12.80
N ARG A 196 13.97 -5.54 11.52
CA ARG A 196 14.76 -6.15 10.44
C ARG A 196 16.12 -5.48 10.24
N TYR A 197 16.18 -4.16 10.43
CA TYR A 197 17.39 -3.33 10.29
C TYR A 197 18.11 -3.16 11.64
N GLY A 198 17.36 -3.28 12.73
CA GLY A 198 17.83 -3.13 14.09
C GLY A 198 17.43 -1.79 14.70
N TYR A 199 17.27 -1.78 16.02
CA TYR A 199 16.76 -0.62 16.76
C TYR A 199 17.83 0.38 17.20
N ASN A 200 19.08 0.12 16.89
CA ASN A 200 20.17 1.06 17.15
C ASN A 200 20.22 2.15 16.05
N SER A 201 21.07 3.15 16.27
CA SER A 201 21.29 4.24 15.32
C SER A 201 21.58 3.78 13.89
N SER A 202 22.35 2.71 13.71
CA SER A 202 22.66 2.17 12.38
C SER A 202 21.42 1.61 11.69
N GLY A 203 20.65 0.77 12.38
CA GLY A 203 19.46 0.16 11.81
C GLY A 203 18.34 1.18 11.54
N VAL A 204 18.18 2.18 12.42
CA VAL A 204 17.24 3.29 12.17
C VAL A 204 17.68 4.13 10.97
N ARG A 205 18.98 4.38 10.79
CA ARG A 205 19.50 5.06 9.58
C ARG A 205 19.26 4.26 8.32
N GLU A 206 19.43 2.94 8.38
CA GLU A 206 19.15 2.05 7.25
C GLU A 206 17.66 2.08 6.88
N ALA A 207 16.75 2.00 7.85
CA ALA A 207 15.31 2.14 7.63
C ALA A 207 14.95 3.48 6.97
N ILE A 208 15.57 4.58 7.41
CA ILE A 208 15.41 5.91 6.80
C ILE A 208 15.88 5.91 5.34
N THR A 209 17.06 5.36 5.06
CA THR A 209 17.57 5.26 3.68
C THR A 209 16.67 4.42 2.78
N VAL A 210 16.08 3.35 3.30
CA VAL A 210 15.08 2.55 2.58
C VAL A 210 13.83 3.38 2.25
N LEU A 211 13.29 4.13 3.22
CA LEU A 211 12.17 5.05 3.00
C LEU A 211 12.48 6.12 1.94
N GLU A 212 13.65 6.75 2.02
CA GLU A 212 14.09 7.76 1.06
C GLU A 212 14.15 7.20 -0.37
N GLY A 213 14.64 5.97 -0.54
CA GLY A 213 14.64 5.27 -1.83
C GLY A 213 13.24 4.96 -2.36
N MET A 214 12.30 4.61 -1.48
CA MET A 214 10.89 4.45 -1.84
C MET A 214 10.27 5.79 -2.27
N PHE A 215 10.55 6.89 -1.56
CA PHE A 215 10.07 8.22 -1.93
C PHE A 215 10.64 8.68 -3.28
N GLU A 216 11.91 8.41 -3.56
CA GLU A 216 12.50 8.69 -4.87
C GLU A 216 11.75 7.96 -6.00
N THR A 217 11.44 6.68 -5.78
CA THR A 217 10.69 5.86 -6.74
C THR A 217 9.29 6.42 -6.98
N LEU A 218 8.57 6.81 -5.92
CA LEU A 218 7.27 7.48 -6.03
C LEU A 218 7.37 8.81 -6.76
N GLY A 219 8.42 9.59 -6.49
CA GLY A 219 8.63 10.93 -7.05
C GLY A 219 8.78 10.94 -8.58
N ARG A 220 9.17 9.82 -9.19
CA ARG A 220 9.23 9.64 -10.65
C ARG A 220 7.85 9.68 -11.30
N LEU A 221 6.80 9.32 -10.57
CA LEU A 221 5.40 9.37 -11.03
C LEU A 221 4.64 10.54 -10.39
N ASN A 222 4.81 10.76 -9.09
CA ASN A 222 4.08 11.75 -8.30
C ASN A 222 5.04 12.49 -7.34
N ALA A 223 5.66 13.56 -7.83
CA ALA A 223 6.57 14.39 -7.04
C ALA A 223 5.91 15.05 -5.80
N PRO A 224 4.68 15.61 -5.87
CA PRO A 224 3.99 16.12 -4.68
C PRO A 224 3.85 15.08 -3.55
N LEU A 225 3.45 13.84 -3.89
CA LEU A 225 3.35 12.76 -2.91
C LEU A 225 4.71 12.45 -2.24
N ALA A 226 5.79 12.37 -3.03
CA ALA A 226 7.12 12.12 -2.48
C ALA A 226 7.58 13.22 -1.53
N VAL A 227 7.33 14.50 -1.87
CA VAL A 227 7.62 15.64 -1.00
C VAL A 227 6.81 15.55 0.29
N HIS A 228 5.51 15.27 0.19
CA HIS A 228 4.64 15.16 1.35
C HIS A 228 5.11 14.07 2.33
N LEU A 229 5.47 12.89 1.84
CA LEU A 229 5.97 11.80 2.69
C LEU A 229 7.32 12.12 3.32
N ASN A 230 8.21 12.78 2.57
CA ASN A 230 9.47 13.27 3.11
C ASN A 230 9.25 14.30 4.23
N ASP A 231 8.28 15.21 4.08
CA ASP A 231 7.96 16.20 5.11
C ASP A 231 7.43 15.54 6.39
N ILE A 232 6.62 14.48 6.28
CA ILE A 232 6.19 13.67 7.43
C ILE A 232 7.39 13.02 8.11
N LEU A 233 8.30 12.41 7.34
CA LEU A 233 9.51 11.79 7.87
C LEU A 233 10.38 12.83 8.60
N VAL A 234 10.73 13.93 7.94
CA VAL A 234 11.56 15.00 8.51
C VAL A 234 10.93 15.58 9.77
N SER A 235 9.63 15.79 9.78
CA SER A 235 8.90 16.25 10.97
C SER A 235 9.01 15.25 12.12
N SER A 236 8.86 13.96 11.83
CA SER A 236 8.95 12.87 12.80
C SER A 236 10.35 12.72 13.38
N LEU A 237 11.38 12.85 12.56
CA LEU A 237 12.79 12.77 13.00
C LEU A 237 13.19 13.93 13.93
N ARG A 238 12.44 15.02 13.99
CA ARG A 238 12.67 16.12 14.96
C ARG A 238 12.22 15.77 16.38
N LYS A 239 11.46 14.70 16.59
CA LYS A 239 11.03 14.27 17.93
C LYS A 239 12.26 13.93 18.81
N PRO A 240 12.24 14.24 20.12
CA PRO A 240 13.41 14.05 21.01
C PRO A 240 13.98 12.64 21.01
N TYR A 241 13.12 11.62 20.92
CA TYR A 241 13.51 10.21 20.87
C TYR A 241 14.42 9.90 19.67
N PHE A 242 14.04 10.33 18.46
CA PHE A 242 14.88 10.15 17.27
C PHE A 242 16.18 10.93 17.35
N GLN A 243 16.13 12.16 17.87
CA GLN A 243 17.33 12.96 18.08
C GLN A 243 18.30 12.29 19.07
N HIS A 244 17.80 11.50 20.03
CA HIS A 244 18.62 10.72 20.94
C HIS A 244 19.21 9.48 20.25
N ILE A 245 18.39 8.68 19.58
CA ILE A 245 18.86 7.45 18.91
C ILE A 245 19.88 7.76 17.81
N LEU A 246 19.65 8.79 17.00
CA LEU A 246 20.51 9.09 15.85
C LEU A 246 21.84 9.74 16.24
N LYS A 247 21.99 10.23 17.47
CA LYS A 247 23.23 10.83 17.98
C LYS A 247 24.13 9.82 18.69
N ASN A 248 23.55 8.73 19.18
CA ASN A 248 24.26 7.61 19.79
C ASN A 248 24.44 6.48 18.76
#